data_AF-A0A090N4M6-F1
#
_entry.id   AF-A0A090N4M6-F1
#
_cell.length_a   1.000
_cell.length_b   1.000
_cell.length_c   1.000
_cell.angle_alpha   90.00
_cell.angle_beta   90.00
_cell.angle_gamma   90.00
#
_symmetry.space_group_name_H-M   'P 1'
#
loop_
_entity.id
_entity.type
_entity.pdbx_description
1 polymer ?
#
loop_
_entity_poly.entity_id
_entity_poly.type
_entity_poly.pdbx_seq_one_letter_code
_entity_poly.pdbx_strand_id
1 'polypeptide(L)'
;MRKALQQQDETESSSEDSYNDSVGGTEQSWISWFCTLKGNEMFCEVDEDYIQDDFNLSGLSSSVPYYDYALDMILDVERERQELNEQQRELVESAAELLYGLIHARYILTQRGMTAMLEKYKRNHFGRCPRFLCANTPCLPVGTSDIFRTATVKIFCPKCKDVYFPRSKYQGNTDGAYFGTTFPHLFLMTFSHLQITKQVTAYEPRIFGFKIHEH
;
A
#
# COMPACT_ATOMS: atom_id res chain seq x y z
N MET A 1 -53.33 18.55 14.01
CA MET A 1 -54.72 18.20 14.36
C MET A 1 -54.84 16.68 14.49
N ARG A 2 -55.10 16.22 15.73
CA ARG A 2 -55.74 14.98 16.21
C ARG A 2 -55.31 13.57 15.74
N LYS A 3 -54.76 12.86 16.74
CA LYS A 3 -54.61 11.42 17.03
C LYS A 3 -55.85 10.53 16.81
N ALA A 4 -55.60 9.23 16.64
CA ALA A 4 -56.13 8.08 17.44
C ALA A 4 -55.55 6.75 16.86
N LEU A 5 -55.31 5.62 17.53
CA LEU A 5 -55.07 5.16 18.92
C LEU A 5 -54.97 3.61 18.82
N GLN A 6 -54.04 2.96 19.55
CA GLN A 6 -54.13 1.63 20.23
C GLN A 6 -52.71 1.20 20.67
N GLN A 7 -52.33 1.40 21.94
CA GLN A 7 -52.35 0.47 23.10
C GLN A 7 -51.33 -0.68 22.98
N GLN A 8 -50.14 -0.58 23.62
CA GLN A 8 -49.74 -0.85 25.03
C GLN A 8 -49.58 -2.34 25.37
N ASP A 9 -48.34 -2.76 25.65
CA ASP A 9 -48.02 -3.58 26.83
C ASP A 9 -46.57 -3.32 27.29
N GLU A 10 -46.38 -3.20 28.60
CA GLU A 10 -45.16 -2.79 29.30
C GLU A 10 -44.35 -4.01 29.78
N THR A 11 -43.03 -3.90 29.84
CA THR A 11 -42.22 -4.38 30.98
C THR A 11 -40.80 -3.80 30.89
N GLU A 12 -40.42 -3.09 31.95
CA GLU A 12 -39.11 -2.50 32.17
C GLU A 12 -38.05 -3.58 32.44
N SER A 13 -36.85 -3.38 31.88
CA SER A 13 -35.60 -3.90 32.42
C SER A 13 -34.51 -2.89 32.13
N SER A 14 -34.15 -2.13 33.15
CA SER A 14 -32.98 -1.25 33.15
C SER A 14 -31.72 -2.10 33.27
N SER A 15 -30.97 -2.24 32.18
CA SER A 15 -29.57 -2.69 32.24
C SER A 15 -28.67 -1.47 32.06
N GLU A 16 -28.35 -0.83 33.19
CA GLU A 16 -27.16 -0.01 33.33
C GLU A 16 -25.93 -0.92 33.21
N ASP A 17 -25.41 -1.08 32.00
CA ASP A 17 -24.11 -1.71 31.80
C ASP A 17 -23.08 -0.62 31.53
N SER A 18 -22.52 -0.12 32.64
CA SER A 18 -21.26 0.59 32.68
C SER A 18 -20.12 -0.37 32.32
N TYR A 19 -19.72 -0.41 31.06
CA TYR A 19 -18.42 -0.94 30.67
C TYR A 19 -17.46 0.21 30.47
N ASN A 20 -16.91 0.69 31.59
CA ASN A 20 -15.60 1.29 31.59
C ASN A 20 -14.59 0.14 31.52
N ASP A 21 -14.16 -0.22 30.31
CA ASP A 21 -12.94 -1.01 30.14
C ASP A 21 -11.93 -0.16 29.37
N SER A 22 -11.09 0.50 30.16
CA SER A 22 -9.84 1.09 29.73
C SER A 22 -8.92 0.00 29.20
N VAL A 23 -9.05 -0.32 27.91
CA VAL A 23 -7.99 -0.96 27.14
C VAL A 23 -7.10 0.18 26.65
N GLY A 24 -5.87 0.25 27.16
CA GLY A 24 -4.90 1.27 26.78
C GLY A 24 -4.87 1.46 25.28
N GLY A 25 -5.33 2.62 24.81
CA GLY A 25 -5.22 3.00 23.42
C GLY A 25 -3.75 3.13 23.11
N THR A 26 -3.18 2.10 22.50
CA THR A 26 -1.91 2.23 21.80
C THR A 26 -2.10 3.39 20.83
N GLU A 27 -1.45 4.52 21.09
CA GLU A 27 -1.39 5.63 20.14
C GLU A 27 -1.00 5.04 18.77
N GLN A 28 -1.78 5.37 17.75
CA GLN A 28 -1.52 4.87 16.40
C GLN A 28 -0.20 5.49 15.93
N SER A 29 0.82 4.66 15.66
CA SER A 29 2.11 5.15 15.16
C SER A 29 1.96 5.81 13.80
N TRP A 30 2.89 6.70 13.45
CA TRP A 30 2.92 7.36 12.14
C TRP A 30 2.91 6.36 10.99
N ILE A 31 3.66 5.26 11.11
CA ILE A 31 3.72 4.20 10.09
C ILE A 31 2.37 3.54 9.89
N SER A 32 1.68 3.19 10.98
CA SER A 32 0.36 2.58 10.92
C SER A 32 -0.67 3.56 10.35
N TRP A 33 -0.66 4.80 10.82
CA TRP A 33 -1.50 5.87 10.28
C TRP A 33 -1.29 6.04 8.78
N PHE A 34 -0.04 6.21 8.32
CA PHE A 34 0.31 6.40 6.92
C PHE A 34 -0.17 5.25 6.04
N CYS A 35 -0.01 4.00 6.50
CA CYS A 35 -0.46 2.81 5.75
C CYS A 35 -1.99 2.67 5.68
N THR A 36 -2.74 3.33 6.57
CA THR A 36 -4.21 3.36 6.54
C THR A 36 -4.80 4.47 5.67
N LEU A 37 -3.98 5.44 5.23
CA LEU A 37 -4.44 6.52 4.37
C LEU A 37 -4.98 6.00 3.05
N LYS A 38 -6.02 6.66 2.54
CA LYS A 38 -6.65 6.33 1.27
C LYS A 38 -5.65 6.49 0.12
N GLY A 39 -5.42 5.42 -0.65
CA GLY A 39 -4.41 5.36 -1.70
C GLY A 39 -3.12 4.64 -1.28
N ASN A 40 -2.88 4.47 0.03
CA ASN A 40 -1.68 3.81 0.55
C ASN A 40 -1.89 2.31 0.82
N GLU A 41 -2.96 1.71 0.29
CA GLU A 41 -3.30 0.32 0.60
C GLU A 41 -2.26 -0.69 0.06
N MET A 42 -1.36 -0.26 -0.83
CA MET A 42 -0.26 -1.06 -1.36
C MET A 42 0.96 -1.13 -0.43
N PHE A 43 1.12 -0.20 0.51
CA PHE A 43 2.25 -0.22 1.46
C PHE A 43 2.08 -1.30 2.53
N CYS A 44 3.16 -2.00 2.89
CA CYS A 44 3.22 -2.67 4.17
C CYS A 44 3.81 -1.74 5.24
N GLU A 45 3.49 -2.00 6.50
CA GLU A 45 4.14 -1.35 7.64
C GLU A 45 5.58 -1.87 7.70
N VAL A 46 6.56 -0.96 7.63
CA VAL A 46 7.98 -1.28 7.79
C VAL A 46 8.27 -1.42 9.28
N ASP A 47 9.00 -2.45 9.68
CA ASP A 47 9.37 -2.62 11.08
C ASP A 47 10.30 -1.47 11.55
N GLU A 48 10.02 -0.89 12.72
CA GLU A 48 10.83 0.22 13.25
C GLU A 48 12.30 -0.17 13.49
N ASP A 49 12.58 -1.43 13.86
CA ASP A 49 13.96 -1.93 14.05
C ASP A 49 14.76 -1.94 12.74
N TYR A 50 14.09 -2.12 11.60
CA TYR A 50 14.73 -1.99 10.28
C TYR A 50 15.10 -0.53 9.98
N ILE A 51 14.24 0.41 10.37
CA ILE A 51 14.44 1.85 10.17
C ILE A 51 15.51 2.40 11.11
N GLN A 52 15.57 1.91 12.34
CA GLN A 52 16.55 2.34 13.35
C GLN A 52 17.99 1.90 13.03
N ASP A 53 18.18 0.92 12.15
CA ASP A 53 19.49 0.51 11.67
C ASP A 53 19.95 1.39 10.48
N ASP A 54 20.83 2.36 10.79
CA ASP A 54 21.41 3.32 9.85
C ASP A 54 22.00 2.68 8.58
N PHE A 55 22.48 1.44 8.66
CA PHE A 55 23.02 0.75 7.48
C PHE A 55 21.96 0.59 6.39
N ASN A 56 20.72 0.29 6.77
CA ASN A 56 19.59 0.13 5.84
C ASN A 56 19.19 1.46 5.18
N LEU A 57 19.47 2.59 5.84
CA LEU A 57 19.13 3.94 5.38
C LEU A 57 20.25 4.64 4.61
N SER A 58 21.39 3.96 4.43
CA SER A 58 22.57 4.51 3.76
C SER A 58 22.25 5.20 2.41
N GLY A 59 22.73 6.43 2.25
CA GLY A 59 22.55 7.27 1.06
C GLY A 59 21.19 7.98 0.91
N LEU A 60 20.23 7.76 1.82
CA LEU A 60 18.93 8.45 1.76
C LEU A 60 19.01 9.90 2.25
N SER A 61 19.90 10.19 3.20
CA SER A 61 20.06 11.55 3.78
C SER A 61 20.47 12.61 2.76
N SER A 62 21.19 12.24 1.68
CA SER A 62 21.52 13.16 0.59
C SER A 62 20.36 13.41 -0.38
N SER A 63 19.34 12.55 -0.38
CA SER A 63 18.23 12.58 -1.33
C SER A 63 16.95 13.19 -0.74
N VAL A 64 16.84 13.22 0.59
CA VAL A 64 15.64 13.65 1.32
C VAL A 64 15.91 14.96 2.07
N PRO A 65 15.13 16.03 1.82
CA PRO A 65 15.26 17.28 2.59
C PRO A 65 14.78 17.08 4.02
N TYR A 66 15.33 17.83 4.99
CA TYR A 66 14.94 17.71 6.41
C TYR A 66 15.00 16.27 6.95
N TYR A 67 15.95 15.46 6.47
CA TYR A 67 16.04 14.03 6.74
C TYR A 67 15.86 13.67 8.23
N ASP A 68 16.56 14.34 9.14
CA ASP A 68 16.47 14.03 10.58
C ASP A 68 15.06 14.29 11.14
N TYR A 69 14.43 15.40 10.74
CA TYR A 69 13.05 15.72 11.15
C TYR A 69 12.03 14.76 10.54
N ALA A 70 12.24 14.35 9.29
CA ALA A 70 11.41 13.36 8.62
C ALA A 70 11.52 11.99 9.29
N LEU A 71 12.73 11.56 9.64
CA LEU A 71 12.99 10.30 10.33
C LEU A 71 12.39 10.30 11.73
N ASP A 72 12.60 11.38 12.50
CA ASP A 72 11.99 11.56 13.82
C ASP A 72 10.46 11.53 13.75
N MET A 73 9.86 12.09 12.69
CA MET A 73 8.40 12.02 12.47
C MET A 73 7.93 10.59 12.18
N ILE A 74 8.63 9.84 11.33
CA ILE A 74 8.27 8.45 10.99
C ILE A 74 8.34 7.54 12.23
N LEU A 75 9.32 7.79 13.11
CA LEU A 75 9.57 7.00 14.32
C LEU A 75 8.87 7.55 15.58
N ASP A 76 7.97 8.52 15.43
CA ASP A 76 7.26 9.17 16.54
C ASP A 76 8.19 9.68 17.67
N VAL A 77 9.39 10.15 17.30
CA VAL A 77 10.38 10.68 18.25
C VAL A 77 10.08 12.16 18.55
N GLU A 78 9.74 12.42 19.81
CA GLU A 78 9.60 13.76 20.37
C GLU A 78 10.97 14.28 20.85
N ARG A 79 11.64 15.10 20.03
CA ARG A 79 12.79 15.90 20.47
C ARG A 79 12.33 17.29 20.91
N GLU A 80 13.15 18.02 21.66
CA GLU A 80 13.00 19.47 21.86
C GLU A 80 13.16 20.17 20.50
N ARG A 81 12.07 20.25 19.74
CA ARG A 81 12.07 20.83 18.39
C ARG A 81 12.23 22.34 18.50
N GLN A 82 13.14 22.90 17.72
CA GLN A 82 13.06 24.33 17.39
C GLN A 82 11.66 24.60 16.81
N GLU A 83 11.07 25.73 17.17
CA GLU A 83 9.75 26.12 16.65
C GLU A 83 9.81 26.24 15.12
N LEU A 84 9.35 25.20 14.43
CA LEU A 84 9.18 25.19 12.98
C LEU A 84 7.94 26.02 12.64
N ASN A 85 8.09 26.92 11.67
CA ASN A 85 6.94 27.61 11.09
C ASN A 85 6.08 26.63 10.26
N GLU A 86 4.87 27.06 9.88
CA GLU A 86 3.91 26.20 9.18
C GLU A 86 4.46 25.64 7.87
N GLN A 87 5.11 26.49 7.06
CA GLN A 87 5.69 26.08 5.78
C GLN A 87 6.79 25.02 5.96
N GLN A 88 7.60 25.13 7.00
CA GLN A 88 8.63 24.14 7.31
C GLN A 88 7.99 22.81 7.76
N ARG A 89 6.87 22.85 8.49
CA ARG A 89 6.14 21.63 8.90
C ARG A 89 5.62 20.87 7.68
N GLU A 90 4.97 21.55 6.74
CA GLU A 90 4.49 20.95 5.48
C GLU A 90 5.62 20.29 4.67
N LEU A 91 6.80 20.93 4.66
CA LEU A 91 7.99 20.39 3.99
C LEU A 91 8.54 19.14 4.70
N VAL A 92 8.50 19.10 6.03
CA VAL A 92 8.90 17.92 6.82
C VAL A 92 7.92 16.77 6.60
N GLU A 93 6.61 17.03 6.58
CA GLU A 93 5.59 16.01 6.28
C GLU A 93 5.81 15.41 4.89
N SER A 94 6.00 16.27 3.88
CA SER A 94 6.32 15.82 2.52
C SER A 94 7.62 15.02 2.45
N ALA A 95 8.62 15.38 3.26
CA ALA A 95 9.88 14.66 3.36
C ALA A 95 9.72 13.30 4.06
N ALA A 96 8.87 13.20 5.07
CA ALA A 96 8.57 11.95 5.76
C ALA A 96 7.88 10.95 4.82
N GLU A 97 6.90 11.39 4.02
CA GLU A 97 6.28 10.53 3.00
C GLU A 97 7.29 10.03 1.97
N LEU A 98 8.17 10.91 1.48
CA LEU A 98 9.24 10.56 0.55
C LEU A 98 10.21 9.56 1.18
N LEU A 99 10.70 9.84 2.38
CA LEU A 99 11.64 8.99 3.08
C LEU A 99 11.05 7.61 3.33
N TYR A 100 9.85 7.53 3.88
CA TYR A 100 9.16 6.27 4.13
C TYR A 100 8.95 5.46 2.85
N GLY A 101 8.58 6.12 1.75
CA GLY A 101 8.46 5.47 0.44
C GLY A 101 9.77 4.86 -0.05
N LEU A 102 10.89 5.58 0.07
CA LEU A 102 12.22 5.07 -0.32
C LEU A 102 12.71 3.94 0.60
N ILE A 103 12.41 4.02 1.90
CA ILE A 103 12.68 2.95 2.87
C ILE A 103 11.87 1.70 2.51
N HIS A 104 10.57 1.87 2.23
CA HIS A 104 9.67 0.80 1.87
C HIS A 104 10.18 0.03 0.64
N ALA A 105 10.66 0.73 -0.39
CA ALA A 105 11.22 0.11 -1.59
C ALA A 105 12.40 -0.83 -1.28
N ARG A 106 13.23 -0.50 -0.29
CA ARG A 106 14.33 -1.36 0.19
C ARG A 106 13.79 -2.50 1.05
N TYR A 107 12.89 -2.18 1.98
CA TYR A 107 12.36 -3.11 2.96
C TYR A 107 11.61 -4.28 2.31
N ILE A 108 10.82 -4.05 1.26
CA ILE A 108 10.06 -5.12 0.59
C ILE A 108 10.92 -6.11 -0.19
N LEU A 109 12.23 -5.88 -0.29
CA LEU A 109 13.22 -6.81 -0.82
C LEU A 109 13.89 -7.67 0.27
N THR A 110 13.58 -7.42 1.55
CA THR A 110 14.01 -8.26 2.68
C THR A 110 13.04 -9.42 2.90
N GLN A 111 13.45 -10.43 3.67
CA GLN A 111 12.57 -11.56 4.01
C GLN A 111 11.32 -11.13 4.80
N ARG A 112 11.46 -10.17 5.75
CA ARG A 112 10.34 -9.65 6.56
C ARG A 112 9.37 -8.88 5.68
N GLY A 113 9.87 -7.95 4.87
CA GLY A 113 9.05 -7.18 3.92
C GLY A 113 8.36 -8.04 2.86
N MET A 114 9.04 -9.05 2.30
CA MET A 114 8.41 -9.99 1.36
C MET A 114 7.26 -10.77 2.00
N THR A 115 7.40 -11.16 3.27
CA THR A 115 6.35 -11.86 4.01
C THR A 115 5.15 -10.95 4.26
N ALA A 116 5.38 -9.70 4.66
CA ALA A 116 4.32 -8.71 4.83
C ALA A 116 3.57 -8.43 3.50
N MET A 117 4.31 -8.29 2.40
CA MET A 117 3.73 -8.11 1.08
C MET A 117 2.98 -9.35 0.57
N LEU A 118 3.40 -10.56 0.96
CA LEU A 118 2.69 -11.80 0.64
C LEU A 118 1.29 -11.82 1.28
N GLU A 119 1.16 -11.39 2.53
CA GLU A 119 -0.15 -11.32 3.19
C GLU A 119 -1.09 -10.34 2.49
N LYS A 120 -0.57 -9.19 2.04
CA LYS A 120 -1.31 -8.22 1.22
C LYS A 120 -1.69 -8.79 -0.15
N TYR A 121 -0.80 -9.54 -0.80
CA TYR A 121 -1.06 -10.22 -2.06
C TYR A 121 -2.22 -11.21 -1.94
N LYS A 122 -2.21 -12.08 -0.91
CA LYS A 122 -3.28 -13.04 -0.64
C LYS A 122 -4.64 -12.36 -0.45
N ARG A 123 -4.66 -11.17 0.16
CA ARG A 123 -5.86 -10.36 0.38
C ARG A 123 -6.26 -9.49 -0.83
N ASN A 124 -5.51 -9.55 -1.94
CA ASN A 124 -5.74 -8.77 -3.16
C ASN A 124 -5.66 -7.24 -2.99
N HIS A 125 -4.85 -6.75 -2.04
CA HIS A 125 -4.70 -5.30 -1.81
C HIS A 125 -4.09 -4.56 -3.01
N PHE A 126 -3.33 -5.27 -3.85
CA PHE A 126 -2.66 -4.71 -5.03
C PHE A 126 -3.53 -4.69 -6.28
N GLY A 127 -4.76 -5.19 -6.20
CA GLY A 127 -5.67 -5.30 -7.34
C GLY A 127 -5.40 -6.52 -8.22
N ARG A 128 -6.03 -6.51 -9.40
CA ARG A 128 -6.16 -7.66 -10.29
C ARG A 128 -5.91 -7.28 -11.74
N CYS A 129 -5.45 -8.24 -12.52
CA CYS A 129 -5.15 -8.03 -13.93
C CYS A 129 -6.40 -7.57 -14.68
N PRO A 130 -6.33 -6.49 -15.49
CA PRO A 130 -7.47 -6.03 -16.26
C PRO A 130 -7.79 -6.91 -17.47
N ARG A 131 -6.85 -7.74 -17.93
CA ARG A 131 -7.12 -8.67 -19.05
C ARG A 131 -8.13 -9.73 -18.65
N PHE A 132 -9.22 -9.81 -19.42
CA PHE A 132 -10.28 -10.80 -19.23
C PHE A 132 -9.74 -12.24 -19.15
N LEU A 133 -8.84 -12.62 -20.06
CA LEU A 133 -8.25 -13.98 -20.12
C LEU A 133 -7.26 -14.27 -18.98
N CYS A 134 -6.88 -13.25 -18.20
CA CYS A 134 -6.18 -13.46 -16.94
C CYS A 134 -7.10 -13.88 -15.79
N ALA A 135 -8.42 -13.96 -16.00
CA ALA A 135 -9.38 -14.45 -15.01
C ALA A 135 -9.17 -13.81 -13.63
N ASN A 136 -9.06 -12.47 -13.59
CA ASN A 136 -8.92 -11.70 -12.35
C ASN A 136 -7.70 -12.08 -11.49
N THR A 137 -6.61 -12.56 -12.11
CA THR A 137 -5.34 -12.89 -11.44
C THR A 137 -4.86 -11.74 -10.54
N PRO A 138 -4.54 -11.98 -9.25
CA PRO A 138 -3.97 -10.97 -8.37
C PRO A 138 -2.64 -10.43 -8.91
N CYS A 139 -2.42 -9.13 -8.78
CA CYS A 139 -1.20 -8.48 -9.28
C CYS A 139 -0.27 -8.07 -8.12
N LEU A 140 0.92 -7.60 -8.47
CA LEU A 140 1.91 -7.04 -7.54
C LEU A 140 2.19 -5.58 -7.92
N PRO A 141 2.45 -4.68 -6.97
CA PRO A 141 2.88 -3.33 -7.29
C PRO A 141 4.26 -3.36 -7.96
N VAL A 142 4.52 -2.38 -8.82
CA VAL A 142 5.81 -2.23 -9.52
C VAL A 142 6.04 -0.77 -9.89
N GLY A 143 7.27 -0.30 -9.71
CA GLY A 143 7.77 0.93 -10.31
C GLY A 143 8.33 0.66 -11.70
N THR A 144 8.20 1.62 -12.63
CA THR A 144 8.89 1.56 -13.93
C THR A 144 10.25 2.26 -13.91
N SER A 145 10.61 2.85 -12.77
CA SER A 145 11.87 3.53 -12.48
C SER A 145 12.06 3.52 -10.96
N ASP A 146 13.30 3.43 -10.51
CA ASP A 146 13.67 3.61 -9.10
C ASP A 146 13.95 5.09 -8.75
N ILE A 147 13.86 5.99 -9.73
CA ILE A 147 14.06 7.44 -9.55
C ILE A 147 12.73 8.10 -9.20
N PHE A 148 12.70 8.76 -8.04
CA PHE A 148 11.53 9.50 -7.54
C PHE A 148 11.00 10.52 -8.56
N ARG A 149 9.68 10.69 -8.63
CA ARG A 149 8.92 11.55 -9.54
C ARG A 149 9.03 11.21 -11.03
N THR A 150 9.58 10.04 -11.37
CA THR A 150 9.64 9.59 -12.77
C THR A 150 8.27 9.10 -13.26
N ALA A 151 7.61 8.25 -12.47
CA ALA A 151 6.33 7.66 -12.83
C ALA A 151 5.60 7.14 -11.60
N THR A 152 4.27 7.15 -11.65
CA THR A 152 3.45 6.55 -10.60
C THR A 152 3.50 5.02 -10.63
N VAL A 153 3.14 4.40 -9.52
CA VAL A 153 3.08 2.95 -9.38
C VAL A 153 2.19 2.31 -10.44
N LYS A 154 2.58 1.11 -10.86
CA LYS A 154 1.85 0.23 -11.77
C LYS A 154 1.61 -1.11 -11.08
N ILE A 155 0.82 -1.96 -11.71
CA ILE A 155 0.60 -3.33 -11.26
C ILE A 155 1.13 -4.32 -12.29
N PHE A 156 1.95 -5.26 -11.85
CA PHE A 156 2.48 -6.36 -12.63
C PHE A 156 1.60 -7.60 -12.48
N CYS A 157 1.14 -8.17 -13.61
CA CYS A 157 0.38 -9.40 -13.60
C CYS A 157 1.29 -10.64 -13.74
N PRO A 158 1.33 -11.56 -12.76
CA PRO A 158 2.16 -12.75 -12.82
C PRO A 158 1.71 -13.76 -13.88
N LYS A 159 0.45 -13.70 -14.36
CA LYS A 159 -0.07 -14.63 -15.38
C LYS A 159 0.27 -14.22 -16.81
N CYS A 160 0.01 -12.96 -17.19
CA CYS A 160 0.34 -12.47 -18.54
C CYS A 160 1.72 -11.83 -18.67
N LYS A 161 2.42 -11.59 -17.55
CA LYS A 161 3.77 -11.00 -17.50
C LYS A 161 3.82 -9.60 -18.10
N ASP A 162 2.83 -8.79 -17.77
CA ASP A 162 2.65 -7.44 -18.33
C ASP A 162 2.23 -6.46 -17.24
N VAL A 163 2.38 -5.16 -17.51
CA VAL A 163 2.25 -4.05 -16.55
C VAL A 163 1.05 -3.18 -16.89
N TYR A 164 0.25 -2.83 -15.88
CA TYR A 164 -0.99 -2.06 -16.05
C TYR A 164 -1.08 -0.91 -15.05
N PHE A 165 -1.96 0.05 -15.33
CA PHE A 165 -2.34 1.04 -14.35
C PHE A 165 -3.21 0.42 -13.24
N PRO A 166 -3.04 0.83 -11.97
CA PRO A 166 -4.00 0.50 -10.92
C PRO A 166 -5.39 1.03 -11.28
N ARG A 167 -6.45 0.28 -10.96
CA ARG A 167 -7.83 0.74 -11.21
C ARG A 167 -8.25 1.87 -10.27
N SER A 168 -7.74 1.87 -9.04
CA SER A 168 -8.00 2.94 -8.08
C SER A 168 -7.18 4.18 -8.46
N LYS A 169 -7.86 5.31 -8.68
CA LYS A 169 -7.18 6.59 -8.95
C LYS A 169 -6.30 7.04 -7.78
N TYR A 170 -6.69 6.72 -6.55
CA TYR A 170 -5.94 7.09 -5.34
C TYR A 170 -4.59 6.36 -5.30
N GLN A 171 -4.60 5.05 -5.54
CA GLN A 171 -3.37 4.24 -5.65
C GLN A 171 -2.52 4.66 -6.86
N GLY A 172 -3.17 5.05 -7.96
CA GLY A 172 -2.49 5.47 -9.19
C GLY A 172 -1.69 6.77 -9.10
N ASN A 173 -1.81 7.53 -7.99
CA ASN A 173 -1.07 8.76 -7.74
C ASN A 173 0.22 8.52 -6.92
N THR A 174 0.37 7.36 -6.28
CA THR A 174 1.56 7.00 -5.50
C THR A 174 2.77 6.84 -6.42
N ASP A 175 3.94 7.30 -5.99
CA ASP A 175 5.17 7.16 -6.76
C ASP A 175 5.59 5.69 -6.90
N GLY A 176 6.00 5.29 -8.11
CA GLY A 176 6.42 3.91 -8.38
C GLY A 176 7.78 3.57 -7.76
N ALA A 177 8.64 4.56 -7.52
CA ALA A 177 9.95 4.37 -6.90
C ALA A 177 9.83 3.78 -5.48
N TYR A 178 8.68 3.97 -4.80
CA TYR A 178 8.41 3.43 -3.47
C TYR A 178 8.19 1.91 -3.44
N PHE A 179 8.08 1.28 -4.61
CA PHE A 179 8.00 -0.17 -4.79
C PHE A 179 9.17 -0.72 -5.61
N GLY A 180 9.78 0.14 -6.43
CA GLY A 180 10.93 -0.18 -7.27
C GLY A 180 10.62 -1.12 -8.42
N THR A 181 11.60 -1.29 -9.31
CA THR A 181 11.46 -2.14 -10.51
C THR A 181 11.62 -3.63 -10.18
N THR A 182 12.29 -3.96 -9.08
CA THR A 182 12.76 -5.32 -8.76
C THR A 182 11.73 -6.17 -8.03
N PHE A 183 10.95 -5.54 -7.14
CA PHE A 183 10.09 -6.22 -6.19
C PHE A 183 9.24 -7.36 -6.77
N PRO A 184 8.40 -7.17 -7.81
CA PRO A 184 7.50 -8.23 -8.26
C PRO A 184 8.24 -9.44 -8.82
N HIS A 185 9.44 -9.23 -9.38
CA HIS A 185 10.24 -10.30 -9.97
C HIS A 185 10.90 -11.13 -8.88
N LEU A 186 11.54 -10.46 -7.92
CA LEU A 186 12.16 -11.13 -6.78
C LEU A 186 11.10 -11.85 -5.92
N PHE A 187 9.95 -11.23 -5.68
CA PHE A 187 8.82 -11.83 -4.98
C PHE A 187 8.41 -13.17 -5.61
N LEU A 188 8.28 -13.24 -6.93
CA LEU A 188 7.91 -14.48 -7.63
C LEU A 188 9.04 -15.51 -7.69
N MET A 189 10.30 -15.09 -7.56
CA MET A 189 11.44 -16.01 -7.40
C MET A 189 11.42 -16.63 -6.00
N THR A 190 11.21 -15.83 -4.96
CA THR A 190 11.12 -16.26 -3.56
C THR A 190 9.91 -17.17 -3.32
N PHE A 191 8.73 -16.80 -3.86
CA PHE A 191 7.50 -17.57 -3.73
C PHE A 191 7.17 -18.30 -5.04
N SER A 192 8.08 -19.17 -5.48
CA SER A 192 7.98 -19.89 -6.77
C SER A 192 6.69 -20.70 -6.93
N HIS A 193 6.09 -21.19 -5.83
CA HIS A 193 4.80 -21.89 -5.82
C HIS A 193 3.61 -21.01 -6.25
N LEU A 194 3.75 -19.68 -6.22
CA LEU A 194 2.74 -18.73 -6.72
C LEU A 194 2.88 -18.45 -8.21
N GLN A 195 3.91 -18.96 -8.87
CA GLN A 195 4.07 -18.79 -10.31
C GLN A 195 2.98 -19.55 -11.05
N ILE A 196 2.15 -18.80 -11.76
CA ILE A 196 1.11 -19.35 -12.62
C ILE A 196 1.79 -19.83 -13.92
N THR A 197 1.56 -21.09 -14.29
CA THR A 197 2.03 -21.64 -15.57
C THR A 197 1.47 -20.80 -16.71
N LYS A 198 2.32 -20.53 -17.72
CA LYS A 198 1.99 -19.65 -18.85
C LYS A 198 0.96 -20.31 -19.77
N GLN A 199 -0.31 -20.26 -19.39
CA GLN A 199 -1.44 -20.50 -20.27
C GLN A 199 -2.13 -19.15 -20.49
N VAL A 200 -1.50 -18.31 -21.30
CA VAL A 200 -2.14 -17.09 -21.79
C VAL A 200 -2.85 -17.47 -23.07
N THR A 201 -4.11 -17.87 -22.98
CA THR A 201 -4.97 -17.93 -24.15
C THR A 201 -5.04 -16.51 -24.71
N ALA A 202 -4.71 -16.35 -25.99
CA ALA A 202 -4.91 -15.08 -26.68
C ALA A 202 -6.39 -14.95 -27.07
N TYR A 203 -6.89 -13.72 -27.16
CA TYR A 203 -8.21 -13.50 -27.72
C TYR A 203 -8.14 -13.82 -29.21
N GLU A 204 -9.06 -14.66 -29.69
CA GLU A 204 -9.15 -15.02 -31.09
C GLU A 204 -10.25 -14.19 -31.75
N PRO A 205 -9.90 -13.13 -32.50
CA PRO A 205 -10.89 -12.27 -33.13
C PRO A 205 -11.64 -13.02 -34.23
N ARG A 206 -12.97 -12.87 -34.24
CA ARG A 206 -13.85 -13.55 -35.20
C ARG A 206 -14.89 -12.58 -35.78
N ILE A 207 -15.14 -12.71 -37.09
CA ILE A 207 -16.21 -12.01 -37.80
C ILE A 207 -17.17 -13.07 -38.36
N PHE A 208 -18.45 -13.04 -37.97
CA PHE A 208 -19.43 -14.08 -38.31
C PHE A 208 -18.97 -15.51 -37.98
N GLY A 209 -18.17 -15.68 -36.92
CA GLY A 209 -17.62 -16.97 -36.52
C GLY A 209 -16.32 -17.37 -37.24
N PHE A 210 -15.91 -16.67 -38.30
CA PHE A 210 -14.66 -16.92 -39.00
C PHE A 210 -13.49 -16.20 -38.33
N LYS A 211 -12.36 -16.89 -38.18
CA LYS A 211 -11.13 -16.29 -37.65
C LYS A 211 -10.61 -15.23 -38.62
N ILE A 212 -10.14 -14.10 -38.10
CA ILE A 212 -9.45 -13.09 -38.91
C ILE A 212 -8.00 -13.58 -39.16
N HIS A 213 -7.53 -13.51 -40.39
CA HIS A 213 -6.15 -13.87 -40.75
C HIS A 213 -5.20 -12.70 -40.43
N GLU A 214 -4.02 -12.98 -39.86
CA GLU A 214 -2.96 -11.97 -39.66
C GLU A 214 -2.25 -11.70 -40.99
N HIS A 215 -2.02 -10.43 -41.33
CA HIS A 215 -1.34 -10.02 -42.57
C HIS A 215 0.17 -10.21 -42.49
#